data_AF-A0A3R7XGE8-F1
#
_entry.id   AF-A0A3R7XGE8-F1
#
_cell.length_a   1.000
_cell.length_b   1.000
_cell.length_c   1.000
_cell.angle_alpha   90.00
_cell.angle_beta   90.00
_cell.angle_gamma   90.00
#
_symmetry.space_group_name_H-M   'P 1'
#
loop_
_entity.id
_entity.type
_entity.pdbx_description
1 polymer ?
#
loop_
_entity_poly.entity_id
_entity_poly.type
_entity_poly.pdbx_seq_one_letter_code
_entity_poly.pdbx_strand_id
1 'polypeptide(L)'
;MEVETIWELNQMGVESSFTRDRSISKTSRIFGKDRIAVPLLCRLAADPLPEVREAIARHTQALGSEDGAALATHLPDKDPVTLIESFLLTAGVPYDRRGDQEIVITKDFSQTTDQGFCTPDIALNYILGFLRGALPGWELAESVQSIRCRSGK
;
A
#
# COMPACT_ATOMS: atom_id res chain seq x y z
N MET A 1 61.39 13.75 -7.18
CA MET A 1 60.37 14.73 -6.81
C MET A 1 59.11 14.40 -7.61
N GLU A 2 58.42 13.31 -7.25
CA GLU A 2 57.17 12.88 -7.94
C GLU A 2 56.45 11.72 -7.22
N VAL A 3 56.59 11.61 -5.89
CA VAL A 3 55.98 10.52 -5.11
C VAL A 3 55.00 11.03 -4.03
N GLU A 4 55.04 12.33 -3.69
CA GLU A 4 54.09 12.92 -2.74
C GLU A 4 52.72 13.23 -3.37
N THR A 5 52.64 13.44 -4.69
CA THR A 5 51.39 13.88 -5.35
C THR A 5 50.32 12.78 -5.50
N ILE A 6 50.71 11.50 -5.41
CA ILE A 6 49.79 10.36 -5.63
C ILE A 6 48.99 10.00 -4.36
N TRP A 7 49.53 10.30 -3.17
CA TRP A 7 48.86 10.00 -1.90
C TRP A 7 47.72 10.99 -1.57
N GLU A 8 47.82 12.24 -2.04
CA GLU A 8 46.77 13.26 -1.85
C GLU A 8 45.57 13.06 -2.79
N LEU A 9 45.80 12.54 -4.02
CA LEU A 9 44.73 12.25 -4.97
C LEU A 9 43.85 11.06 -4.54
N ASN A 10 44.42 10.07 -3.85
CA ASN A 10 43.67 8.91 -3.35
C ASN A 10 42.85 9.21 -2.08
N GLN A 11 43.21 10.21 -1.27
CA GLN A 11 42.38 10.65 -0.13
C GLN A 11 41.18 11.49 -0.58
N MET A 12 41.32 12.31 -1.62
CA MET A 12 40.21 13.11 -2.18
C MET A 12 39.16 12.28 -2.94
N GLY A 13 39.52 11.12 -3.49
CA GLY A 13 38.60 10.22 -4.21
C GLY A 13 37.68 9.37 -3.31
N VAL A 14 38.18 8.95 -2.15
CA VAL A 14 37.42 8.07 -1.22
C VAL A 14 36.42 8.88 -0.38
N GLU A 15 36.80 10.07 0.08
CA GLU A 15 35.90 10.96 0.83
C GLU A 15 34.77 11.53 -0.03
N SER A 16 35.05 11.82 -1.32
CA SER A 16 34.03 12.28 -2.25
C SER A 16 33.04 11.17 -2.61
N SER A 17 33.48 9.91 -2.74
CA SER A 17 32.59 8.74 -2.92
C SER A 17 31.68 8.54 -1.71
N PHE A 18 32.22 8.53 -0.49
CA PHE A 18 31.42 8.36 0.73
C PHE A 18 30.44 9.52 0.95
N THR A 19 30.86 10.75 0.67
CA THR A 19 30.00 11.93 0.78
C THR A 19 28.91 11.92 -0.28
N ARG A 20 29.21 11.47 -1.50
CA ARG A 20 28.24 11.27 -2.58
C ARG A 20 27.25 10.17 -2.26
N ASP A 21 27.69 9.01 -1.78
CA ASP A 21 26.82 7.88 -1.42
C ASP A 21 25.91 8.22 -0.23
N ARG A 22 26.43 8.96 0.75
CA ARG A 22 25.63 9.50 1.85
C ARG A 22 24.64 10.55 1.37
N SER A 23 25.00 11.38 0.40
CA SER A 23 24.13 12.39 -0.19
C SER A 23 23.05 11.75 -1.05
N ILE A 24 23.36 10.73 -1.84
CA ILE A 24 22.39 9.93 -2.62
C ILE A 24 21.43 9.22 -1.67
N SER A 25 21.93 8.60 -0.60
CA SER A 25 21.09 7.94 0.42
C SER A 25 20.19 8.92 1.17
N LYS A 26 20.67 10.12 1.48
CA LYS A 26 19.84 11.18 2.07
C LYS A 26 18.83 11.71 1.06
N THR A 27 19.25 11.93 -0.18
CA THR A 27 18.40 12.42 -1.26
C THR A 27 17.32 11.40 -1.60
N SER A 28 17.61 10.10 -1.61
CA SER A 28 16.59 9.06 -1.84
C SER A 28 15.61 8.92 -0.68
N ARG A 29 16.05 9.11 0.58
CA ARG A 29 15.13 9.22 1.73
C ARG A 29 14.28 10.48 1.66
N ILE A 30 14.87 11.59 1.18
CA ILE A 30 14.20 12.86 1.00
C ILE A 30 13.30 12.84 -0.23
N PHE A 31 13.57 12.10 -1.30
CA PHE A 31 12.77 12.07 -2.54
C PHE A 31 12.29 10.66 -2.88
N GLY A 32 12.02 9.86 -1.86
CA GLY A 32 11.48 8.51 -2.03
C GLY A 32 10.22 8.55 -2.90
N LYS A 33 9.96 7.46 -3.62
CA LYS A 33 8.87 7.37 -4.61
C LYS A 33 7.52 7.84 -4.05
N ASP A 34 7.28 7.61 -2.76
CA ASP A 34 6.02 7.91 -2.10
C ASP A 34 5.88 9.38 -1.69
N ARG A 35 6.97 10.16 -1.64
CA ARG A 35 6.92 11.57 -1.19
C ARG A 35 6.12 12.47 -2.13
N ILE A 36 6.11 12.17 -3.43
CA ILE A 36 5.33 12.94 -4.41
C ILE A 36 3.98 12.25 -4.64
N ALA A 37 4.00 10.93 -4.79
CA ALA A 37 2.80 10.15 -5.13
C ALA A 37 1.71 10.29 -4.05
N VAL A 38 2.05 10.14 -2.78
CA VAL A 38 1.07 10.20 -1.68
C VAL A 38 0.42 11.59 -1.62
N PRO A 39 1.14 12.72 -1.42
CA PRO A 39 0.48 14.02 -1.37
C PRO A 39 -0.33 14.39 -2.62
N LEU A 40 0.10 13.94 -3.81
CA LEU A 40 -0.64 14.16 -5.05
C LEU A 40 -1.95 13.37 -5.05
N LEU A 41 -1.93 12.09 -4.71
CA LEU A 41 -3.12 11.24 -4.63
C LEU A 41 -4.11 11.76 -3.58
N CYS A 42 -3.63 12.22 -2.43
CA CYS A 42 -4.48 12.83 -1.41
C CYS A 42 -5.16 14.11 -1.93
N ARG A 43 -4.46 14.95 -2.70
CA ARG A 43 -5.06 16.14 -3.32
C ARG A 43 -6.12 15.78 -4.35
N LEU A 44 -5.84 14.78 -5.20
CA LEU A 44 -6.79 14.31 -6.21
C LEU A 44 -8.03 13.66 -5.59
N ALA A 45 -7.87 12.90 -4.49
CA ALA A 45 -8.99 12.33 -3.76
C ALA A 45 -9.87 13.40 -3.07
N ALA A 46 -9.29 14.53 -2.70
CA ALA A 46 -9.98 15.69 -2.12
C ALA A 46 -10.39 16.75 -3.16
N ASP A 47 -10.24 16.47 -4.46
CA ASP A 47 -10.54 17.43 -5.52
C ASP A 47 -12.02 17.83 -5.48
N PRO A 48 -12.37 19.12 -5.66
CA PRO A 48 -13.76 19.57 -5.64
C PRO A 48 -14.62 18.94 -6.75
N LEU A 49 -14.03 18.55 -7.88
CA LEU A 49 -14.74 17.97 -9.00
C LEU A 49 -15.12 16.50 -8.72
N PRO A 50 -16.42 16.12 -8.74
CA PRO A 50 -16.86 14.75 -8.48
C PRO A 50 -16.25 13.72 -9.44
N GLU A 51 -16.12 14.08 -10.72
CA GLU A 51 -15.54 13.22 -11.76
C GLU A 51 -14.08 12.80 -11.46
N VAL A 52 -13.29 13.68 -10.83
CA VAL A 52 -11.91 13.37 -10.43
C VAL A 52 -11.94 12.37 -9.28
N ARG A 53 -12.76 12.62 -8.25
CA ARG A 53 -12.87 11.71 -7.09
C ARG A 53 -13.39 10.32 -7.50
N GLU A 54 -14.38 10.27 -8.39
CA GLU A 54 -14.92 9.02 -8.93
C GLU A 54 -13.87 8.27 -9.77
N ALA A 55 -13.11 8.97 -10.61
CA ALA A 55 -12.02 8.37 -11.36
C ALA A 55 -10.97 7.76 -10.43
N ILE A 56 -10.55 8.48 -9.38
CA ILE A 56 -9.60 7.98 -8.37
C ILE A 56 -10.18 6.74 -7.67
N ALA A 57 -11.40 6.81 -7.14
CA ALA A 57 -12.03 5.68 -6.46
C ALA A 57 -12.07 4.42 -7.36
N ARG A 58 -12.47 4.58 -8.62
CA ARG A 58 -12.54 3.49 -9.60
C ARG A 58 -11.15 2.91 -9.90
N HIS A 59 -10.13 3.73 -10.13
CA HIS A 59 -8.78 3.26 -10.40
C HIS A 59 -8.15 2.58 -9.18
N THR A 60 -8.36 3.14 -7.99
CA THR A 60 -7.91 2.54 -6.72
C THR A 60 -8.58 1.18 -6.49
N GLN A 61 -9.88 1.06 -6.77
CA GLN A 61 -10.60 -0.21 -6.67
C GLN A 61 -10.13 -1.24 -7.71
N ALA A 62 -9.85 -0.82 -8.94
CA ALA A 62 -9.31 -1.70 -9.97
C ALA A 62 -7.93 -2.25 -9.55
N LEU A 63 -7.03 -1.36 -9.08
CA LEU A 63 -5.71 -1.74 -8.59
C LEU A 63 -5.79 -2.75 -7.44
N GLY A 64 -6.65 -2.48 -6.44
CA GLY A 64 -6.89 -3.43 -5.36
C GLY A 64 -7.33 -4.80 -5.91
N SER A 65 -8.28 -4.82 -6.85
CA SER A 65 -8.75 -6.07 -7.46
C SER A 65 -7.67 -6.84 -8.19
N GLU A 66 -6.76 -6.16 -8.88
CA GLU A 66 -5.62 -6.76 -9.57
C GLU A 66 -4.65 -7.39 -8.54
N ASP A 67 -4.31 -6.65 -7.49
CA ASP A 67 -3.40 -7.11 -6.43
C ASP A 67 -3.99 -8.30 -5.65
N GLY A 68 -5.29 -8.24 -5.33
CA GLY A 68 -5.99 -9.33 -4.65
C GLY A 68 -6.02 -10.60 -5.48
N ALA A 69 -6.30 -10.49 -6.78
CA ALA A 69 -6.28 -11.63 -7.70
C ALA A 69 -4.86 -12.21 -7.86
N ALA A 70 -3.84 -11.34 -7.94
CA ALA A 70 -2.44 -11.76 -7.99
C ALA A 70 -2.04 -12.52 -6.72
N LEU A 71 -2.42 -12.02 -5.54
CA LEU A 71 -2.12 -12.68 -4.26
C LEU A 71 -2.76 -14.07 -4.18
N ALA A 72 -4.04 -14.20 -4.56
CA ALA A 72 -4.73 -15.48 -4.62
C ALA A 72 -4.06 -16.46 -5.58
N THR A 73 -3.56 -15.97 -6.72
CA THR A 73 -2.82 -16.77 -7.71
C THR A 73 -1.48 -17.26 -7.18
N HIS A 74 -0.76 -16.44 -6.41
CA HIS A 74 0.55 -16.79 -5.86
C HIS A 74 0.47 -17.73 -4.66
N LEU A 75 -0.67 -17.81 -3.98
CA LEU A 75 -0.87 -18.61 -2.77
C LEU A 75 -2.11 -19.51 -2.87
N PRO A 76 -2.20 -20.41 -3.87
CA PRO A 76 -3.41 -21.18 -4.16
C PRO A 76 -3.78 -22.19 -3.07
N ASP A 77 -2.79 -22.64 -2.28
CA ASP A 77 -2.97 -23.65 -1.23
C ASP A 77 -3.39 -23.07 0.13
N LYS A 78 -3.47 -21.73 0.25
CA LYS A 78 -3.91 -21.07 1.48
C LYS A 78 -5.42 -20.95 1.51
N ASP A 79 -5.98 -21.19 2.69
CA ASP A 79 -7.37 -20.83 2.96
C ASP A 79 -7.56 -19.31 2.68
N PRO A 80 -8.59 -18.91 1.90
CA PRO A 80 -8.81 -17.52 1.53
C PRO A 80 -8.92 -16.56 2.71
N VAL A 81 -9.46 -16.99 3.86
CA VAL A 81 -9.56 -16.16 5.06
C VAL A 81 -8.18 -15.84 5.62
N THR A 82 -7.31 -16.84 5.78
CA THR A 82 -5.93 -16.63 6.24
C THR A 82 -5.15 -15.70 5.32
N LEU A 83 -5.39 -15.76 4.00
CA LEU A 83 -4.76 -14.88 3.02
C LEU A 83 -5.17 -13.42 3.22
N ILE A 84 -6.47 -13.17 3.41
CA ILE A 84 -6.99 -11.83 3.69
C ILE A 84 -6.53 -11.32 5.06
N GLU A 85 -6.55 -12.17 6.09
CA GLU A 85 -6.05 -11.79 7.42
C GLU A 85 -4.59 -11.34 7.38
N SER A 86 -3.74 -12.06 6.64
CA SER A 86 -2.33 -11.70 6.48
C SER A 86 -2.17 -10.29 5.88
N PHE A 87 -2.99 -9.96 4.88
CA PHE A 87 -3.05 -8.62 4.30
C PHE A 87 -3.54 -7.58 5.31
N LEU A 88 -4.66 -7.83 6.00
CA LEU A 88 -5.25 -6.86 6.95
C LEU A 88 -4.33 -6.59 8.14
N LEU A 89 -3.66 -7.61 8.67
CA LEU A 89 -2.64 -7.48 9.71
C LEU A 89 -1.47 -6.62 9.23
N THR A 90 -0.98 -6.87 8.02
CA THR A 90 0.13 -6.10 7.43
C THR A 90 -0.27 -4.64 7.18
N ALA A 91 -1.51 -4.43 6.74
CA ALA A 91 -2.06 -3.10 6.52
C ALA A 91 -2.40 -2.38 7.83
N GLY A 92 -2.50 -3.06 8.98
CA GLY A 92 -2.96 -2.47 10.23
C GLY A 92 -4.44 -2.10 10.20
N VAL A 93 -5.25 -2.85 9.45
CA VAL A 93 -6.70 -2.65 9.33
C VAL A 93 -7.42 -3.54 10.37
N PRO A 94 -8.25 -2.98 11.27
CA PRO A 94 -8.94 -3.78 12.27
C PRO A 94 -9.99 -4.71 11.66
N TYR A 95 -10.03 -5.96 12.13
CA TYR A 95 -10.99 -6.96 11.68
C TYR A 95 -11.37 -7.94 12.79
N ASP A 96 -12.49 -8.64 12.58
CA ASP A 96 -13.02 -9.71 13.40
C ASP A 96 -13.25 -10.95 12.52
N ARG A 97 -12.50 -12.04 12.77
CA ARG A 97 -12.66 -13.32 12.07
C ARG A 97 -13.71 -14.16 12.78
N ARG A 98 -14.69 -14.63 12.01
CA ARG A 98 -15.83 -15.42 12.50
C ARG A 98 -15.81 -16.80 11.85
N GLY A 99 -14.97 -17.68 12.39
CA GLY A 99 -14.72 -18.99 11.83
C GLY A 99 -13.99 -18.92 10.48
N ASP A 100 -14.33 -19.83 9.57
CA ASP A 100 -13.64 -19.99 8.28
C ASP A 100 -14.43 -19.44 7.09
N GLN A 101 -15.57 -18.81 7.35
CA GLN A 101 -16.51 -18.38 6.31
C GLN A 101 -16.91 -16.92 6.40
N GLU A 102 -16.50 -16.20 7.43
CA GLU A 102 -16.86 -14.80 7.60
C GLU A 102 -15.70 -13.99 8.19
N ILE A 103 -15.47 -12.82 7.63
CA ILE A 103 -14.60 -11.78 8.19
C ILE A 103 -15.33 -10.44 8.17
N VAL A 104 -15.24 -9.71 9.27
CA VAL A 104 -15.83 -8.38 9.43
C VAL A 104 -14.71 -7.38 9.61
N ILE A 105 -14.54 -6.50 8.64
CA ILE A 105 -13.49 -5.49 8.60
C ILE A 105 -14.10 -4.18 9.09
N THR A 106 -13.48 -3.55 10.09
CA THR A 106 -13.92 -2.24 10.59
C THR A 106 -13.30 -1.14 9.74
N LYS A 107 -14.10 -0.16 9.34
CA LYS A 107 -13.65 1.00 8.55
C LYS A 107 -12.98 2.06 9.43
N ASP A 108 -12.03 1.62 10.25
CA ASP A 108 -11.14 2.50 10.99
C ASP A 108 -9.75 2.43 10.34
N PHE A 109 -9.45 3.43 9.54
CA PHE A 109 -8.20 3.55 8.79
C PHE A 109 -7.22 4.55 9.45
N SER A 110 -7.42 4.86 10.74
CA SER A 110 -6.58 5.81 11.46
C SER A 110 -5.13 5.33 11.64
N GLN A 111 -4.92 4.02 11.73
CA GLN A 111 -3.60 3.40 11.87
C GLN A 111 -2.90 3.13 10.53
N THR A 112 -3.63 3.25 9.42
CA THR A 112 -3.17 2.89 8.07
C THR A 112 -2.39 4.04 7.38
N THR A 113 -2.40 5.24 7.99
CA THR A 113 -1.75 6.45 7.47
C THR A 113 -0.23 6.44 7.62
N ASP A 114 0.32 5.62 8.53
CA ASP A 114 1.77 5.57 8.75
C ASP A 114 2.51 4.71 7.69
N GLN A 115 1.80 3.89 6.90
CA GLN A 115 2.45 2.94 5.98
C GLN A 115 1.87 2.76 4.57
N GLY A 116 0.84 3.49 4.11
CA GLY A 116 0.55 3.43 2.66
C GLY A 116 -0.81 3.88 2.15
N PHE A 117 -1.84 4.07 2.99
CA PHE A 117 -3.11 4.61 2.51
C PHE A 117 -3.20 6.12 2.74
N CYS A 118 -3.38 6.85 1.64
CA CYS A 118 -3.36 8.31 1.65
C CYS A 118 -4.55 8.92 2.41
N THR A 119 -5.74 8.38 2.17
CA THR A 119 -7.01 8.84 2.74
C THR A 119 -7.91 7.64 3.06
N PRO A 120 -8.86 7.77 4.00
CA PRO A 120 -9.85 6.72 4.28
C PRO A 120 -10.61 6.25 3.04
N ASP A 121 -10.93 7.16 2.11
CA ASP A 121 -11.63 6.82 0.88
C ASP A 121 -10.78 5.99 -0.07
N ILE A 122 -9.49 6.31 -0.21
CA ILE A 122 -8.55 5.51 -1.00
C ILE A 122 -8.38 4.13 -0.34
N ALA A 123 -8.20 4.09 0.98
CA ALA A 123 -8.09 2.83 1.74
C ALA A 123 -9.30 1.93 1.51
N LEU A 124 -10.50 2.49 1.68
CA LEU A 124 -11.75 1.78 1.51
C LEU A 124 -11.87 1.21 0.09
N ASN A 125 -11.67 2.04 -0.93
CA ASN A 125 -11.82 1.59 -2.32
C ASN A 125 -10.78 0.54 -2.70
N TYR A 126 -9.55 0.67 -2.22
CA TYR A 126 -8.50 -0.33 -2.46
C TYR A 126 -8.85 -1.66 -1.78
N ILE A 127 -9.24 -1.63 -0.51
CA ILE A 127 -9.62 -2.83 0.26
C ILE A 127 -10.83 -3.52 -0.38
N LEU A 128 -11.86 -2.76 -0.79
CA LEU A 128 -13.01 -3.33 -1.50
C LEU A 128 -12.61 -4.01 -2.81
N GLY A 129 -11.71 -3.39 -3.58
CA GLY A 129 -11.14 -4.00 -4.78
C GLY A 129 -10.39 -5.28 -4.45
N PHE A 130 -9.46 -5.19 -3.51
CA PHE A 130 -8.61 -6.30 -3.06
C PHE A 130 -9.41 -7.50 -2.62
N LEU A 131 -10.42 -7.31 -1.77
CA LEU A 131 -11.28 -8.38 -1.31
C LEU A 131 -12.05 -9.03 -2.47
N ARG A 132 -12.53 -8.26 -3.45
CA ARG A 132 -13.21 -8.82 -4.63
C ARG A 132 -12.26 -9.64 -5.51
N GLY A 133 -11.02 -9.19 -5.66
CA GLY A 133 -10.00 -9.93 -6.42
C GLY A 133 -9.54 -11.20 -5.73
N ALA A 134 -9.31 -11.12 -4.42
CA ALA A 134 -8.76 -12.22 -3.62
C ALA A 134 -9.81 -13.26 -3.19
N LEU A 135 -11.09 -12.88 -3.08
CA LEU A 135 -12.19 -13.74 -2.65
C LEU A 135 -13.26 -13.88 -3.76
N PRO A 136 -12.93 -14.47 -4.92
CA PRO A 136 -13.93 -14.65 -5.98
C PRO A 136 -15.09 -15.54 -5.47
N GLY A 137 -16.32 -15.05 -5.64
CA GLY A 137 -17.54 -15.75 -5.22
C GLY A 137 -17.93 -15.58 -3.75
N TRP A 138 -17.19 -14.79 -2.97
CA TRP A 138 -17.65 -14.36 -1.64
C TRP A 138 -18.62 -13.19 -1.76
N GLU A 139 -19.58 -13.13 -0.85
CA GLU A 139 -20.51 -12.02 -0.72
C GLU A 139 -19.84 -10.91 0.09
N LEU A 140 -19.76 -9.70 -0.50
CA LEU A 140 -19.31 -8.50 0.19
C LEU A 140 -20.51 -7.62 0.50
N ALA A 141 -20.75 -7.34 1.77
CA ALA A 141 -21.76 -6.41 2.24
C ALA A 141 -21.10 -5.23 2.96
N GLU A 142 -21.26 -4.04 2.40
CA GLU A 142 -20.72 -2.80 2.96
C GLU A 142 -21.77 -2.13 3.86
N SER A 143 -21.34 -1.69 5.03
CA SER A 143 -22.11 -0.81 5.93
C SER A 143 -21.35 0.50 6.15
N VAL A 144 -21.95 1.43 6.89
CA VAL A 144 -21.29 2.69 7.25
C VAL A 144 -19.98 2.44 8.02
N GLN A 145 -19.94 1.44 8.90
CA GLN A 145 -18.83 1.22 9.82
C GLN A 145 -17.96 0.00 9.48
N SER A 146 -18.43 -0.88 8.59
CA SER A 146 -17.77 -2.15 8.37
C SER A 146 -17.94 -2.66 6.94
N ILE A 147 -17.09 -3.60 6.56
CA ILE A 147 -17.25 -4.46 5.38
C ILE A 147 -17.36 -5.89 5.91
N ARG A 148 -18.43 -6.59 5.55
CA ARG A 148 -18.61 -8.00 5.87
C ARG A 148 -18.33 -8.81 4.62
N CYS A 149 -17.43 -9.78 4.71
CA CYS A 149 -17.15 -10.73 3.63
C CYS A 149 -17.55 -12.12 4.11
N ARG A 150 -18.42 -12.80 3.36
CA ARG A 150 -18.90 -14.14 3.70
C ARG A 150 -18.79 -15.09 2.52
N SER A 151 -18.41 -16.34 2.77
CA SER A 151 -18.47 -17.40 1.76
C SER A 151 -19.93 -17.74 1.44
N GLY A 152 -20.30 -17.79 0.16
CA GLY A 152 -21.66 -18.12 -0.28
C GLY A 152 -22.01 -19.61 -0.28
N LYS A 153 -21.32 -20.44 0.52
CA LYS A 153 -21.58 -21.89 0.62
C LYS A 153 -22.66 -22.22 1.63
#